data_AF-A0A837CPU2-F1
#
_entry.id   AF-A0A837CPU2-F1
#
_cell.length_a   1.000
_cell.length_b   1.000
_cell.length_c   1.000
_cell.angle_alpha   90.00
_cell.angle_beta   90.00
_cell.angle_gamma   90.00
#
_symmetry.space_group_name_H-M   'P 1'
#
loop_
_entity.id
_entity.type
_entity.pdbx_description
1 polymer ?
#
loop_
_entity_poly.entity_id
_entity_poly.type
_entity_poly.pdbx_seq_one_letter_code
_entity_poly.pdbx_strand_id
1 'polypeptide(L)'
;MTPKRNSSVTTSMPILMPDDKARAKLETAVAACAVTRDGYANALVEVQAKITDAEQKLAAERATVERKAASEKLASDLDAVERALPDYLAAGKRFADALEKLHFHHESGAMVRFICNTATQVEVATGFALVELRGMVVAVREGVAPIPAAQPVTTSVPIAEPSPPTQMIFMMKSANFRDHDGRIRFAKQFEDATMPVTTAQRALRMGVAVLVTDPKRARLRGTRGGDFNPRAPDVIDLDVVEEPKNLPHFDPVPRSANFTPLPAAEPRTILIDVPRS
;
A
#
# COMPACT_ATOMS: atom_id res chain seq x y z
N MET A 1 -81.58 -2.52 -105.01
CA MET A 1 -80.88 -3.65 -104.38
C MET A 1 -79.64 -3.10 -103.66
N THR A 2 -79.46 -3.52 -102.40
CA THR A 2 -78.25 -3.43 -101.55
C THR A 2 -77.79 -2.06 -100.96
N PRO A 3 -77.24 -2.06 -99.71
CA PRO A 3 -77.72 -1.18 -98.63
C PRO A 3 -76.63 -0.43 -97.82
N LYS A 4 -77.12 0.36 -96.85
CA LYS A 4 -76.47 1.09 -95.75
C LYS A 4 -75.24 0.43 -95.10
N ARG A 5 -74.26 1.25 -94.67
CA ARG A 5 -73.38 0.97 -93.52
C ARG A 5 -73.62 1.99 -92.41
N ASN A 6 -74.16 1.51 -91.29
CA ASN A 6 -74.15 2.20 -90.01
C ASN A 6 -72.83 1.87 -89.29
N SER A 7 -72.13 2.90 -88.81
CA SER A 7 -70.97 2.79 -87.94
C SER A 7 -71.41 2.69 -86.47
N SER A 8 -71.33 1.49 -85.90
CA SER A 8 -71.48 1.27 -84.45
C SER A 8 -70.12 1.42 -83.76
N VAL A 9 -69.97 2.51 -83.02
CA VAL A 9 -68.88 2.70 -82.05
C VAL A 9 -69.06 1.68 -80.93
N THR A 10 -68.08 0.79 -80.77
CA THR A 10 -68.09 -0.24 -79.71
C THR A 10 -67.19 0.23 -78.59
N THR A 11 -67.79 0.71 -77.50
CA THR A 11 -67.12 0.99 -76.24
C THR A 11 -66.71 -0.35 -75.61
N SER A 12 -65.42 -0.68 -75.64
CA SER A 12 -64.87 -1.82 -74.89
C SER A 12 -64.88 -1.49 -73.40
N MET A 13 -65.73 -2.19 -72.64
CA MET A 13 -65.57 -2.28 -71.18
C MET A 13 -64.41 -3.24 -70.86
N PRO A 14 -63.48 -2.89 -69.95
CA PRO A 14 -62.39 -3.77 -69.58
C PRO A 14 -62.91 -4.87 -68.64
N ILE A 15 -62.78 -6.13 -69.07
CA ILE A 15 -62.93 -7.31 -68.21
C ILE A 15 -61.61 -7.44 -67.44
N LEU A 16 -61.62 -7.08 -66.15
CA LEU A 16 -60.48 -7.32 -65.25
C LEU A 16 -60.22 -8.84 -65.17
N MET A 17 -59.02 -9.26 -65.58
CA MET A 17 -58.63 -10.67 -65.57
C MET A 17 -58.46 -11.16 -64.11
N PRO A 18 -58.60 -12.46 -63.82
CA PRO A 18 -58.40 -13.00 -62.46
C PRO A 18 -57.04 -12.66 -61.84
N ASP A 19 -56.00 -12.46 -62.66
CA ASP A 19 -54.69 -11.95 -62.25
C ASP A 19 -54.73 -10.53 -61.70
N ASP A 20 -55.57 -9.65 -62.25
CA ASP A 20 -55.69 -8.27 -61.77
C ASP A 20 -56.36 -8.21 -60.39
N LYS A 21 -57.32 -9.11 -60.15
CA LYS A 21 -57.96 -9.24 -58.84
C LYS A 21 -57.00 -9.79 -57.78
N ALA A 22 -56.10 -10.70 -58.15
CA ALA A 22 -55.06 -11.21 -57.27
C ALA A 22 -54.01 -10.15 -56.95
N ARG A 23 -53.59 -9.36 -57.96
CA ARG A 23 -52.68 -8.21 -57.79
C ARG A 23 -53.25 -7.16 -56.86
N ALA A 24 -54.51 -6.74 -57.06
CA ALA A 24 -55.15 -5.76 -56.20
C ALA A 24 -55.23 -6.22 -54.73
N LYS A 25 -55.49 -7.51 -54.47
CA LYS A 25 -55.47 -8.07 -53.11
C LYS A 25 -54.07 -8.01 -52.49
N LEU A 26 -53.03 -8.32 -53.26
CA LEU A 26 -51.65 -8.28 -52.80
C LEU A 26 -51.21 -6.84 -52.50
N GLU A 27 -51.54 -5.88 -53.36
CA GLU A 27 -51.29 -4.45 -53.15
C GLU A 27 -51.98 -3.94 -51.88
N THR A 28 -53.24 -4.32 -51.65
CA THR A 28 -53.98 -3.95 -50.44
C THR A 28 -53.31 -4.53 -49.18
N ALA A 29 -52.84 -5.79 -49.24
CA ALA A 29 -52.13 -6.42 -48.13
C ALA A 29 -50.77 -5.77 -47.87
N VAL A 30 -50.00 -5.43 -48.92
CA VAL A 30 -48.72 -4.72 -48.81
C VAL A 30 -48.93 -3.33 -48.21
N ALA A 31 -49.98 -2.61 -48.62
CA ALA A 31 -50.33 -1.31 -48.04
C ALA A 31 -50.65 -1.43 -46.53
N ALA A 32 -51.42 -2.45 -46.12
CA ALA A 32 -51.70 -2.70 -44.71
C ALA A 32 -50.42 -3.07 -43.92
N CYS A 33 -49.52 -3.87 -44.50
CA CYS A 33 -48.22 -4.18 -43.92
C CYS A 33 -47.31 -2.94 -43.79
N ALA A 34 -47.34 -2.03 -44.77
CA ALA A 34 -46.57 -0.79 -44.72
C ALA A 34 -47.07 0.12 -43.58
N VAL A 35 -48.38 0.31 -43.46
CA VAL A 35 -48.99 1.10 -42.38
C VAL A 35 -48.66 0.53 -41.01
N THR A 36 -48.73 -0.80 -40.83
CA THR A 36 -48.38 -1.44 -39.55
C THR A 36 -46.89 -1.33 -39.24
N ARG A 37 -46.00 -1.52 -40.22
CA ARG A 37 -44.56 -1.30 -40.07
C ARG A 37 -44.25 0.13 -39.63
N ASP A 38 -44.85 1.12 -40.30
CA ASP A 38 -44.62 2.52 -39.98
C ASP A 38 -45.20 2.88 -38.60
N GLY A 39 -46.32 2.26 -38.22
CA GLY A 39 -46.86 2.31 -36.86
C GLY A 39 -45.89 1.77 -35.81
N TYR A 40 -45.26 0.62 -36.06
CA TYR A 40 -44.22 0.08 -35.17
C TYR A 40 -42.97 0.94 -35.14
N ALA A 41 -42.54 1.51 -36.27
CA ALA A 41 -41.40 2.43 -36.31
C ALA A 41 -41.67 3.66 -35.44
N ASN A 42 -42.86 4.25 -35.53
CA ASN A 42 -43.27 5.37 -34.68
C ASN A 42 -43.32 4.98 -33.19
N ALA A 43 -43.87 3.81 -32.87
CA ALA A 43 -43.91 3.31 -31.50
C ALA A 43 -42.49 3.08 -30.92
N LEU A 44 -41.55 2.58 -31.72
CA LEU A 44 -40.16 2.41 -31.32
C LEU A 44 -39.48 3.75 -31.03
N VAL A 45 -39.74 4.78 -31.84
CA VAL A 45 -39.22 6.14 -31.59
C VAL A 45 -39.78 6.69 -30.28
N GLU A 46 -41.07 6.51 -30.02
CA GLU A 46 -41.70 6.96 -28.77
C GLU A 46 -41.11 6.23 -27.54
N VAL A 47 -40.92 4.91 -27.64
CA VAL A 47 -40.28 4.12 -26.57
C VAL A 47 -38.85 4.58 -26.35
N GLN A 48 -38.07 4.83 -27.42
CA GLN A 48 -36.70 5.31 -27.29
C GLN A 48 -36.64 6.68 -26.59
N ALA A 49 -37.57 7.59 -26.89
CA ALA A 49 -37.66 8.87 -26.20
C ALA A 49 -37.96 8.69 -24.70
N LYS A 50 -38.86 7.77 -24.35
CA LYS A 50 -39.18 7.43 -22.95
C LYS A 50 -37.99 6.81 -22.21
N ILE A 51 -37.21 5.96 -22.88
CA ILE A 51 -35.99 5.38 -22.31
C ILE A 51 -34.99 6.49 -21.99
N THR A 52 -34.71 7.38 -22.95
CA THR A 52 -33.76 8.48 -22.74
C THR A 52 -34.20 9.41 -21.59
N ASP A 53 -35.49 9.75 -21.52
CA ASP A 53 -36.04 10.55 -20.41
C ASP A 53 -35.91 9.83 -19.05
N ALA A 54 -36.21 8.53 -19.01
CA ALA A 54 -36.06 7.72 -17.80
C ALA A 54 -34.59 7.61 -17.35
N GLU A 55 -33.66 7.42 -18.28
CA GLU A 55 -32.22 7.38 -17.99
C GLU A 55 -31.72 8.71 -17.43
N GLN A 56 -32.18 9.84 -17.98
CA GLN A 56 -31.85 11.18 -17.49
C GLN A 56 -32.39 11.41 -16.07
N LYS A 57 -33.65 11.03 -15.80
CA LYS A 57 -34.24 11.12 -14.46
C LYS A 57 -33.48 10.26 -13.44
N LEU A 58 -33.16 9.04 -13.82
CA LEU A 58 -32.43 8.11 -12.96
C LEU A 58 -31.01 8.61 -12.66
N ALA A 59 -30.32 9.20 -13.65
CA ALA A 59 -29.02 9.83 -13.43
C ALA A 59 -29.13 11.04 -12.48
N ALA A 60 -30.15 11.89 -12.64
CA ALA A 60 -30.38 13.05 -11.77
C ALA A 60 -30.70 12.63 -10.32
N GLU A 61 -31.51 11.59 -10.14
CA GLU A 61 -31.81 11.02 -8.82
C GLU A 61 -30.57 10.46 -8.15
N ARG A 62 -29.77 9.65 -8.88
CA ARG A 62 -28.49 9.12 -8.36
C ARG A 62 -27.55 10.24 -7.92
N ALA A 63 -27.39 11.28 -8.73
CA ALA A 63 -26.55 12.43 -8.38
C ALA A 63 -27.08 13.19 -7.15
N THR A 64 -28.40 13.23 -6.95
CA THR A 64 -29.00 13.87 -5.77
C THR A 64 -28.78 13.03 -4.51
N VAL A 65 -28.94 11.72 -4.59
CA VAL A 65 -28.66 10.79 -3.48
C VAL A 65 -27.19 10.82 -3.09
N GLU A 66 -26.28 10.81 -4.07
CA GLU A 66 -24.84 10.86 -3.83
C GLU A 66 -24.43 12.17 -3.14
N ARG A 67 -24.92 13.31 -3.63
CA ARG A 67 -24.67 14.62 -2.99
C ARG A 67 -25.21 14.67 -1.56
N LYS A 68 -26.41 14.13 -1.33
CA LYS A 68 -26.99 14.06 0.01
C LYS A 68 -26.09 13.25 0.95
N ALA A 69 -25.72 12.03 0.55
CA ALA A 69 -24.85 11.17 1.35
C ALA A 69 -23.47 11.82 1.62
N ALA A 70 -22.88 12.45 0.62
CA ALA A 70 -21.61 13.17 0.77
C ALA A 70 -21.73 14.35 1.76
N SER A 71 -22.81 15.13 1.67
CA SER A 71 -23.07 16.25 2.58
C SER A 71 -23.29 15.79 4.02
N GLU A 72 -24.00 14.68 4.23
CA GLU A 72 -24.23 14.09 5.56
C GLU A 72 -22.94 13.56 6.17
N LYS A 73 -22.10 12.91 5.36
CA LYS A 73 -20.78 12.46 5.81
C LYS A 73 -19.90 13.63 6.22
N LEU A 74 -19.79 14.66 5.38
CA LEU A 74 -19.03 15.87 5.70
C LEU A 74 -19.54 16.54 6.99
N ALA A 75 -20.87 16.65 7.17
CA ALA A 75 -21.45 17.19 8.39
C ALA A 75 -21.05 16.39 9.63
N SER A 76 -21.11 15.05 9.56
CA SER A 76 -20.68 14.17 10.64
C SER A 76 -19.20 14.31 10.98
N ASP A 77 -18.34 14.45 9.98
CA ASP A 77 -16.91 14.66 10.19
C ASP A 77 -16.64 16.01 10.88
N LEU A 78 -17.37 17.06 10.51
CA LEU A 78 -17.30 18.37 11.18
C LEU A 78 -17.80 18.31 12.62
N ASP A 79 -18.90 17.59 12.90
CA ASP A 79 -19.39 17.36 14.27
C ASP A 79 -18.33 16.65 15.13
N ALA A 80 -17.57 15.72 14.54
CA ALA A 80 -16.51 15.01 15.24
C ALA A 80 -15.33 15.96 15.58
N VAL A 81 -14.94 16.83 14.66
CA VAL A 81 -13.90 17.86 14.90
C VAL A 81 -14.33 18.83 16.00
N GLU A 82 -15.56 19.35 15.91
CA GLU A 82 -16.11 20.29 16.88
C GLU A 82 -16.19 19.69 18.28
N ARG A 83 -16.55 18.40 18.39
CA ARG A 83 -16.58 17.67 19.67
C ARG A 83 -15.20 17.41 20.25
N ALA A 84 -14.17 17.21 19.42
CA ALA A 84 -12.81 16.92 19.86
C ALA A 84 -12.04 18.17 20.32
N LEU A 85 -12.40 19.36 19.82
CA LEU A 85 -11.67 20.60 20.08
C LEU A 85 -11.56 20.94 21.58
N PRO A 86 -12.63 20.90 22.40
CA PRO A 86 -12.52 21.24 23.82
C PRO A 86 -11.57 20.31 24.58
N ASP A 87 -11.57 19.02 24.26
CA ASP A 87 -10.70 18.04 24.90
C ASP A 87 -9.24 18.27 24.56
N TYR A 88 -8.94 18.59 23.28
CA TYR A 88 -7.60 18.98 22.84
C TYR A 88 -7.10 20.23 23.58
N LEU A 89 -7.91 21.30 23.64
CA LEU A 89 -7.56 22.55 24.31
C LEU A 89 -7.35 22.33 25.82
N ALA A 90 -8.21 21.53 26.46
CA ALA A 90 -8.08 21.18 27.87
C ALA A 90 -6.80 20.35 28.13
N ALA A 91 -6.46 19.42 27.26
CA ALA A 91 -5.23 18.63 27.38
C ALA A 91 -3.98 19.52 27.25
N GLY A 92 -3.96 20.43 26.28
CA GLY A 92 -2.89 21.42 26.11
C GLY A 92 -2.71 22.28 27.36
N LYS A 93 -3.82 22.81 27.90
CA LYS A 93 -3.80 23.59 29.14
C LYS A 93 -3.25 22.80 30.33
N ARG A 94 -3.72 21.57 30.56
CA ARG A 94 -3.20 20.73 31.66
C ARG A 94 -1.70 20.48 31.54
N PHE A 95 -1.18 20.31 30.32
CA PHE A 95 0.25 20.12 30.10
C PHE A 95 1.04 21.42 30.36
N ALA A 96 0.51 22.57 29.92
CA ALA A 96 1.09 23.87 30.23
C ALA A 96 1.14 24.13 31.75
N ASP A 97 0.04 23.86 32.47
CA ASP A 97 -0.03 24.01 33.93
C ASP A 97 1.01 23.15 34.67
N ALA A 98 1.34 21.96 34.12
CA ALA A 98 2.38 21.10 34.68
C ALA A 98 3.79 21.65 34.44
N LEU A 99 4.05 22.21 33.25
CA LEU A 99 5.32 22.82 32.88
C LEU A 99 5.56 24.14 33.61
N GLU A 100 4.51 24.88 33.94
CA GLU A 100 4.61 26.14 34.69
C GLU A 100 5.21 25.94 36.10
N LYS A 101 5.02 24.75 36.70
CA LYS A 101 5.68 24.37 37.97
C LYS A 101 7.20 24.27 37.85
N LEU A 102 7.72 24.15 36.62
CA LEU A 102 9.13 24.07 36.28
C LEU A 102 9.64 25.41 35.70
N HIS A 103 8.99 26.54 36.04
CA HIS A 103 9.30 27.87 35.48
C HIS A 103 10.76 28.32 35.61
N PHE A 104 11.53 27.75 36.55
CA PHE A 104 12.96 28.03 36.71
C PHE A 104 13.82 27.49 35.55
N HIS A 105 13.29 26.57 34.74
CA HIS A 105 13.95 26.02 33.56
C HIS A 105 13.45 26.73 32.29
N HIS A 106 14.37 27.35 31.54
CA HIS A 106 14.05 28.17 30.37
C HIS A 106 13.15 27.45 29.35
N GLU A 107 13.50 26.21 28.98
CA GLU A 107 12.74 25.47 27.97
C GLU A 107 11.32 25.16 28.43
N SER A 108 11.11 24.97 29.73
CA SER A 108 9.76 24.72 30.27
C SER A 108 8.88 25.96 30.07
N GLY A 109 9.41 27.16 30.32
CA GLY A 109 8.70 28.42 30.02
C GLY A 109 8.52 28.68 28.52
N ALA A 110 9.47 28.27 27.68
CA ALA A 110 9.33 28.33 26.22
C ALA A 110 8.20 27.40 25.72
N MET A 111 8.13 26.17 26.23
CA MET A 111 7.07 25.20 25.91
C MET A 111 5.68 25.69 26.33
N VAL A 112 5.54 26.25 27.54
CA VAL A 112 4.25 26.83 28.00
C VAL A 112 3.75 27.89 27.02
N ARG A 113 4.61 28.86 26.65
CA ARG A 113 4.25 29.92 25.69
C ARG A 113 3.84 29.35 24.34
N PHE A 114 4.57 28.36 23.83
CA PHE A 114 4.24 27.71 22.56
C PHE A 114 2.88 27.01 22.61
N ILE A 115 2.61 26.24 23.67
CA ILE A 115 1.35 25.51 23.83
C ILE A 115 0.17 26.48 23.92
N CYS A 116 0.26 27.50 24.77
CA CYS A 116 -0.81 28.47 24.94
C CYS A 116 -1.08 29.26 23.64
N ASN A 117 -0.04 29.73 22.96
CA ASN A 117 -0.20 30.44 21.68
C ASN A 117 -0.83 29.54 20.61
N THR A 118 -0.38 28.27 20.52
CA THR A 118 -0.92 27.31 19.56
C THR A 118 -2.38 26.98 19.86
N ALA A 119 -2.73 26.79 21.14
CA ALA A 119 -4.10 26.54 21.56
C ALA A 119 -5.04 27.67 21.11
N THR A 120 -4.66 28.93 21.35
CA THR A 120 -5.43 30.10 20.88
C THR A 120 -5.54 30.16 19.36
N GLN A 121 -4.45 29.90 18.64
CA GLN A 121 -4.47 29.91 17.17
C GLN A 121 -5.38 28.81 16.61
N VAL A 122 -5.30 27.60 17.17
CA VAL A 122 -6.17 26.47 16.77
C VAL A 122 -7.62 26.81 17.05
N GLU A 123 -7.96 27.30 18.24
CA GLU A 123 -9.34 27.67 18.58
C GLU A 123 -9.94 28.68 17.59
N VAL A 124 -9.19 29.74 17.28
CA VAL A 124 -9.62 30.76 16.32
C VAL A 124 -9.73 30.18 14.91
N ALA A 125 -8.70 29.48 14.43
CA ALA A 125 -8.68 28.91 13.09
C ALA A 125 -9.81 27.89 12.88
N THR A 126 -10.07 27.03 13.87
CA THR A 126 -11.18 26.07 13.84
C THR A 126 -12.52 26.78 13.79
N GLY A 127 -12.70 27.89 14.53
CA GLY A 127 -13.92 28.69 14.45
C GLY A 127 -14.24 29.19 13.04
N PHE A 128 -13.25 29.73 12.33
CA PHE A 128 -13.42 30.16 10.93
C PHE A 128 -13.65 28.98 9.98
N ALA A 129 -12.80 27.95 10.07
CA ALA A 129 -12.85 26.81 9.17
C ALA A 129 -14.17 26.03 9.28
N LEU A 130 -14.68 25.82 10.50
CA LEU A 130 -15.95 25.12 10.70
C LEU A 130 -17.11 25.88 10.06
N VAL A 131 -17.17 27.21 10.19
CA VAL A 131 -18.25 28.02 9.57
C VAL A 131 -18.22 27.89 8.05
N GLU A 132 -17.05 28.03 7.44
CA GLU A 132 -16.88 27.88 5.99
C GLU A 132 -17.29 26.47 5.51
N LEU A 133 -16.78 25.44 6.18
CA LEU A 133 -17.04 24.04 5.81
C LEU A 133 -18.52 23.65 6.01
N ARG A 134 -19.21 24.23 7.00
CA ARG A 134 -20.67 24.06 7.16
C ARG A 134 -21.43 24.71 6.00
N GLY A 135 -20.97 25.85 5.49
CA GLY A 135 -21.50 26.43 4.26
C GLY A 135 -21.32 25.48 3.07
N MET A 136 -20.16 24.82 2.98
CA MET A 136 -19.89 23.84 1.93
C MET A 136 -20.81 22.61 2.00
N VAL A 137 -21.16 22.12 3.20
CA VAL A 137 -22.17 21.04 3.37
C VAL A 137 -23.48 21.40 2.64
N VAL A 138 -23.97 22.62 2.84
CA VAL A 138 -25.19 23.10 2.19
C VAL A 138 -25.00 23.20 0.67
N ALA A 139 -23.89 23.80 0.23
CA ALA A 139 -23.59 23.95 -1.20
C ALA A 139 -23.48 22.61 -1.94
N VAL A 140 -22.87 21.59 -1.32
CA VAL A 140 -22.78 20.23 -1.88
C VAL A 140 -24.16 19.58 -1.96
N ARG A 141 -24.96 19.71 -0.90
CA ARG A 141 -26.33 19.18 -0.86
C ARG A 141 -27.20 19.79 -1.96
N GLU A 142 -27.09 21.09 -2.18
CA GLU A 142 -27.84 21.82 -3.22
C GLU A 142 -27.28 21.59 -4.63
N GLY A 143 -26.04 21.12 -4.75
CA GLY A 143 -25.35 20.91 -6.03
C GLY A 143 -24.72 22.17 -6.62
N VAL A 144 -24.56 23.22 -5.80
CA VAL A 144 -23.81 24.43 -6.16
C VAL A 144 -22.31 24.14 -6.14
N ALA A 145 -21.86 23.29 -5.21
CA ALA A 145 -20.48 22.85 -5.10
C ALA A 145 -20.32 21.37 -5.50
N PRO A 146 -19.17 20.97 -6.09
CA PRO A 146 -18.88 19.58 -6.40
C PRO A 146 -18.65 18.76 -5.12
N ILE A 147 -18.88 17.45 -5.21
CA ILE A 147 -18.55 16.52 -4.12
C ILE A 147 -17.03 16.49 -3.92
N PRO A 148 -16.51 16.70 -2.70
CA PRO A 148 -15.08 16.62 -2.44
C PRO A 148 -14.50 15.25 -2.81
N ALA A 149 -13.34 15.25 -3.47
CA ALA A 149 -12.65 14.02 -3.85
C ALA A 149 -12.23 13.20 -2.61
N ALA A 150 -12.30 11.88 -2.72
CA ALA A 150 -11.82 11.00 -1.67
C ALA A 150 -10.30 11.17 -1.46
N GLN A 151 -9.87 11.16 -0.21
CA GLN A 151 -8.45 11.23 0.13
C GLN A 151 -7.72 10.00 -0.44
N PRO A 152 -6.58 10.16 -1.14
CA PRO A 152 -5.85 9.02 -1.68
C PRO A 152 -5.35 8.15 -0.54
N VAL A 153 -5.60 6.83 -0.64
CA VAL A 153 -5.10 5.86 0.33
C VAL A 153 -3.59 5.78 0.18
N THR A 154 -2.85 6.31 1.16
CA THR A 154 -1.40 6.15 1.23
C THR A 154 -1.10 4.66 1.44
N THR A 155 -0.60 3.98 0.42
CA THR A 155 -0.14 2.60 0.53
C THR A 155 1.00 2.54 1.55
N SER A 156 0.86 1.65 2.55
CA SER A 156 1.85 1.53 3.62
C SER A 156 3.23 1.20 3.05
N VAL A 157 4.25 1.93 3.50
CA VAL A 157 5.65 1.67 3.12
C VAL A 157 6.00 0.22 3.48
N PRO A 158 6.59 -0.58 2.54
CA PRO A 158 7.00 -1.94 2.84
C PRO A 158 7.99 -1.94 4.01
N ILE A 159 7.75 -2.83 4.98
CA ILE A 159 8.64 -3.08 6.12
C ILE A 159 10.03 -3.45 5.57
N ALA A 160 11.07 -2.70 5.94
CA ALA A 160 12.44 -2.98 5.54
C ALA A 160 12.86 -4.37 6.06
N GLU A 161 13.49 -5.18 5.20
CA GLU A 161 14.02 -6.51 5.57
C GLU A 161 14.97 -6.42 6.78
N PRO A 162 14.96 -7.41 7.68
CA PRO A 162 15.84 -7.41 8.85
C PRO A 162 17.31 -7.45 8.41
N SER A 163 18.11 -6.49 8.89
CA SER A 163 19.54 -6.43 8.62
C SER A 163 20.25 -7.71 9.08
N PRO A 164 21.29 -8.16 8.35
CA PRO A 164 21.97 -9.40 8.66
C PRO A 164 22.67 -9.34 10.03
N PRO A 165 22.89 -10.51 10.66
CA PRO A 165 23.51 -10.58 11.98
C PRO A 165 24.93 -10.01 11.96
N THR A 166 25.19 -9.07 12.87
CA THR A 166 26.50 -8.47 13.12
C THR A 166 27.07 -8.98 14.44
N GLN A 167 28.40 -9.03 14.53
CA GLN A 167 29.13 -9.45 15.72
C GLN A 167 30.19 -8.41 16.06
N MET A 168 30.29 -8.09 17.36
CA MET A 168 31.34 -7.22 17.89
C MET A 168 32.56 -8.07 18.27
N ILE A 169 33.74 -7.68 17.78
CA ILE A 169 35.02 -8.32 18.07
C ILE A 169 36.08 -7.28 18.43
N PHE A 170 37.08 -7.67 19.22
CA PHE A 170 38.17 -6.79 19.64
C PHE A 170 39.39 -6.97 18.71
N MET A 171 39.83 -5.89 18.08
CA MET A 171 40.91 -5.92 17.10
C MET A 171 42.28 -5.92 17.76
N MET A 172 43.12 -6.89 17.43
CA MET A 172 44.53 -6.94 17.84
C MET A 172 45.46 -6.29 16.81
N LYS A 173 45.03 -6.19 15.55
CA LYS A 173 45.72 -5.50 14.45
C LYS A 173 44.69 -4.68 13.66
N SER A 174 45.15 -3.67 12.95
CA SER A 174 44.28 -2.86 12.09
C SER A 174 43.86 -3.63 10.85
N ALA A 175 42.59 -3.50 10.46
CA ALA A 175 42.04 -4.25 9.35
C ALA A 175 40.99 -3.47 8.55
N ASN A 176 40.92 -3.73 7.25
CA ASN A 176 39.82 -3.29 6.39
C ASN A 176 38.82 -4.43 6.19
N PHE A 177 37.54 -4.11 6.16
CA PHE A 177 36.48 -5.06 5.85
C PHE A 177 35.30 -4.38 5.15
N ARG A 178 34.54 -5.13 4.36
CA ARG A 178 33.29 -4.69 3.77
C ARG A 178 32.12 -4.92 4.72
N ASP A 179 31.34 -3.87 4.93
CA ASP A 179 30.07 -3.95 5.64
C ASP A 179 28.97 -4.55 4.75
N HIS A 180 27.79 -4.81 5.33
CA HIS A 180 26.59 -5.28 4.60
C HIS A 180 26.28 -4.44 3.35
N ASP A 181 26.45 -3.13 3.43
CA ASP A 181 26.18 -2.21 2.31
C ASP A 181 27.32 -2.15 1.27
N GLY A 182 28.28 -3.09 1.34
CA GLY A 182 29.44 -3.16 0.44
C GLY A 182 30.50 -2.09 0.66
N ARG A 183 30.36 -1.25 1.70
CA ARG A 183 31.29 -0.16 2.02
C ARG A 183 32.49 -0.69 2.78
N ILE A 184 33.69 -0.28 2.37
CA ILE A 184 34.93 -0.59 3.09
C ILE A 184 34.95 0.23 4.39
N ARG A 185 35.02 -0.47 5.51
CA ARG A 185 35.19 0.07 6.85
C ARG A 185 36.56 -0.30 7.38
N PHE A 186 37.15 0.65 8.11
CA PHE A 186 38.44 0.48 8.76
C PHE A 186 38.24 0.18 10.25
N ALA A 187 38.76 -0.97 10.68
CA ALA A 187 38.80 -1.39 12.06
C ALA A 187 40.17 -1.04 12.66
N LYS A 188 40.17 -0.19 13.70
CA LYS A 188 41.40 0.27 14.36
C LYS A 188 41.96 -0.81 15.28
N GLN A 189 43.29 -0.84 15.41
CA GLN A 189 43.97 -1.71 16.36
C GLN A 189 43.65 -1.32 17.80
N PHE A 190 43.34 -2.32 18.62
CA PHE A 190 42.93 -2.21 20.02
C PHE A 190 41.60 -1.47 20.24
N GLU A 191 40.70 -1.54 19.26
CA GLU A 191 39.34 -1.07 19.36
C GLU A 191 38.32 -2.20 19.12
N ASP A 192 37.09 -1.95 19.57
CA ASP A 192 35.96 -2.83 19.27
C ASP A 192 35.42 -2.49 17.89
N ALA A 193 35.27 -3.50 17.03
CA ALA A 193 34.68 -3.34 15.71
C ALA A 193 33.45 -4.24 15.55
N THR A 194 32.35 -3.65 15.10
CA THR A 194 31.11 -4.37 14.75
C THR A 194 31.10 -4.63 13.26
N MET A 195 31.00 -5.90 12.87
CA MET A 195 31.05 -6.33 11.48
C MET A 195 30.16 -7.56 11.24
N PRO A 196 29.89 -7.94 9.98
CA PRO A 196 29.16 -9.16 9.67
C PRO A 196 29.80 -10.39 10.34
N VAL A 197 28.97 -11.32 10.83
CA VAL A 197 29.42 -12.52 11.56
C VAL A 197 30.49 -13.30 10.77
N THR A 198 30.34 -13.41 9.45
CA THR A 198 31.29 -14.12 8.57
C THR A 198 32.67 -13.47 8.58
N THR A 199 32.73 -12.14 8.49
CA THR A 199 33.96 -11.35 8.56
C THR A 199 34.57 -11.41 9.96
N ALA A 200 33.74 -11.35 11.01
CA ALA A 200 34.20 -11.46 12.40
C ALA A 200 34.87 -12.81 12.66
N GLN A 201 34.25 -13.91 12.23
CA GLN A 201 34.83 -15.25 12.33
C GLN A 201 36.14 -15.39 11.55
N ARG A 202 36.26 -14.74 10.38
CA ARG A 202 37.50 -14.72 9.60
C ARG A 202 38.62 -13.98 10.36
N ALA A 203 38.33 -12.82 10.93
CA ALA A 203 39.29 -12.06 11.72
C ALA A 203 39.78 -12.83 12.95
N LEU A 204 38.90 -13.59 13.61
CA LEU A 204 39.25 -14.50 14.70
C LEU A 204 40.18 -15.63 14.23
N ARG A 205 39.87 -16.27 13.09
CA ARG A 205 40.72 -17.36 12.51
C ARG A 205 42.11 -16.88 12.13
N MET A 206 42.24 -15.67 11.59
CA MET A 206 43.53 -15.08 11.20
C MET A 206 44.34 -14.55 12.39
N GLY A 207 43.81 -14.62 13.61
CA GLY A 207 44.45 -14.06 14.81
C GLY A 207 44.57 -12.53 14.79
N VAL A 208 43.81 -11.86 13.91
CA VAL A 208 43.76 -10.40 13.74
C VAL A 208 42.87 -9.78 14.81
N ALA A 209 41.88 -10.54 15.28
CA ALA A 209 40.97 -10.15 16.34
C ALA A 209 40.86 -11.26 17.41
N VAL A 210 40.35 -10.87 18.59
CA VAL A 210 39.94 -11.78 19.66
C VAL A 210 38.52 -11.45 20.11
N LEU A 211 37.91 -12.37 20.84
CA LEU A 211 36.59 -12.15 21.42
C LEU A 211 36.62 -11.00 22.42
N VAL A 212 35.51 -10.27 22.53
CA VAL A 212 35.34 -9.15 23.47
C VAL A 212 35.53 -9.58 24.93
N THR A 213 35.32 -10.86 25.22
CA THR A 213 35.51 -11.46 26.55
C THR A 213 36.97 -11.76 26.90
N ASP A 214 37.93 -11.59 25.99
CA ASP A 214 39.35 -11.84 26.25
C ASP A 214 39.91 -10.78 27.23
N PRO A 215 40.66 -11.17 28.29
CA PRO A 215 41.28 -10.25 29.24
C PRO A 215 42.23 -9.23 28.58
N LYS A 216 42.75 -9.50 27.38
CA LYS A 216 43.57 -8.56 26.60
C LYS A 216 42.80 -7.29 26.23
N ARG A 217 41.49 -7.36 26.01
CA ARG A 217 40.66 -6.18 25.73
C ARG A 217 40.72 -5.18 26.88
N ALA A 218 40.54 -5.64 28.12
CA ALA A 218 40.58 -4.76 29.29
C ALA A 218 41.94 -4.06 29.48
N ARG A 219 43.03 -4.69 29.01
CA ARG A 219 44.39 -4.15 29.12
C ARG A 219 44.78 -3.19 27.99
N LEU A 220 44.29 -3.45 26.77
CA LEU A 220 44.78 -2.80 25.55
C LEU A 220 43.79 -1.81 24.94
N ARG A 221 42.50 -1.90 25.29
CA ARG A 221 41.47 -1.03 24.71
C ARG A 221 41.76 0.45 24.97
N GLY A 222 41.78 1.24 23.89
CA GLY A 222 42.01 2.69 23.96
C GLY A 222 43.47 3.12 24.11
N THR A 223 44.43 2.19 24.15
CA THR A 223 45.87 2.51 24.33
C THR A 223 46.50 3.28 23.16
N ARG A 224 45.90 3.27 21.97
CA ARG A 224 46.44 3.93 20.77
C ARG A 224 45.80 5.28 20.41
N GLY A 225 44.75 5.69 21.11
CA GLY A 225 44.08 6.98 20.90
C GLY A 225 43.35 7.10 19.54
N GLY A 226 42.53 8.16 19.40
CA GLY A 226 41.68 8.37 18.23
C GLY A 226 42.42 8.67 16.92
N ASP A 227 43.65 9.17 17.02
CA ASP A 227 44.47 9.65 15.88
C ASP A 227 45.37 8.56 15.27
N PHE A 228 45.16 7.30 15.63
CA PHE A 228 45.94 6.19 15.09
C PHE A 228 45.67 5.97 13.60
N ASN A 229 46.64 6.31 12.75
CA ASN A 229 46.63 6.05 11.32
C ASN A 229 47.81 5.13 10.94
N PRO A 230 47.61 3.80 10.83
CA PRO A 230 48.67 2.88 10.43
C PRO A 230 49.10 3.14 8.99
N ARG A 231 50.36 2.83 8.66
CA ARG A 231 50.81 2.85 7.26
C ARG A 231 50.08 1.73 6.51
N ALA A 232 49.79 1.95 5.22
CA ALA A 232 49.09 1.00 4.36
C ALA A 232 49.58 -0.48 4.44
N PRO A 233 50.88 -0.80 4.51
CA PRO A 233 51.34 -2.19 4.65
C PRO A 233 51.02 -2.85 6.00
N ASP A 234 50.66 -2.07 7.03
CA ASP A 234 50.35 -2.57 8.38
C ASP A 234 48.84 -2.88 8.56
N VAL A 235 48.02 -2.60 7.54
CA VAL A 235 46.57 -2.84 7.55
C VAL A 235 46.24 -4.13 6.83
N ILE A 236 45.63 -5.07 7.54
CA ILE A 236 45.24 -6.37 6.99
C ILE A 236 43.88 -6.24 6.28
N ASP A 237 43.81 -6.62 5.02
CA ASP A 237 42.52 -6.70 4.33
C ASP A 237 41.85 -8.04 4.67
N LEU A 238 40.74 -7.99 5.41
CA LEU A 238 39.97 -9.18 5.78
C LEU A 238 39.17 -9.74 4.60
N ASP A 239 39.08 -9.03 3.47
CA ASP A 239 38.35 -9.46 2.28
C ASP A 239 39.26 -10.02 1.17
N VAL A 240 40.58 -9.87 1.28
CA VAL A 240 41.53 -10.53 0.37
C VAL A 240 41.55 -12.01 0.69
N VAL A 241 40.98 -12.79 -0.23
CA VAL A 241 40.91 -14.24 -0.17
C VAL A 241 42.32 -14.82 -0.32
N GLU A 242 43.02 -15.07 0.79
CA GLU A 242 43.95 -16.20 0.86
C GLU A 242 43.16 -17.39 1.39
N GLU A 243 42.66 -18.22 0.47
CA GLU A 243 42.31 -19.60 0.78
C GLU A 243 43.54 -20.25 1.42
N PRO A 244 43.46 -20.79 2.65
CA PRO A 244 44.54 -21.59 3.18
C PRO A 244 44.73 -22.79 2.25
N LYS A 245 45.92 -22.89 1.64
CA LYS A 245 46.37 -24.04 0.85
C LYS A 245 46.07 -25.33 1.63
N ASN A 246 45.18 -26.15 1.07
CA ASN A 246 44.99 -27.59 1.28
C ASN A 246 45.04 -28.08 2.73
N LEU A 247 43.89 -28.08 3.40
CA LEU A 247 43.53 -29.19 4.29
C LEU A 247 42.79 -30.22 3.43
N PRO A 248 43.11 -31.53 3.51
CA PRO A 248 42.41 -32.54 2.73
C PRO A 248 40.91 -32.50 3.05
N HIS A 249 40.11 -32.32 2.01
CA HIS A 249 38.66 -32.38 2.04
C HIS A 249 38.24 -33.77 2.49
N PHE A 250 37.69 -33.89 3.70
CA PHE A 250 36.91 -35.06 4.09
C PHE A 250 35.48 -34.82 3.63
N ASP A 251 35.01 -35.63 2.68
CA ASP A 251 33.64 -35.61 2.19
C ASP A 251 32.66 -35.78 3.36
N PRO A 252 31.66 -34.90 3.52
CA PRO A 252 30.57 -35.16 4.44
C PRO A 252 29.76 -36.36 3.92
N VAL A 253 29.63 -37.38 4.76
CA VAL A 253 28.87 -38.61 4.49
C VAL A 253 27.52 -38.25 3.84
N PRO A 254 27.23 -38.73 2.61
CA PRO A 254 25.95 -38.47 1.97
C PRO A 254 24.82 -39.08 2.81
N ARG A 255 23.71 -38.32 2.92
CA ARG A 255 22.46 -38.64 3.63
C ARG A 255 21.74 -39.94 3.20
N SER A 256 22.40 -40.84 2.47
CA SER A 256 21.89 -42.12 1.96
C SER A 256 22.44 -43.35 2.69
N ALA A 257 22.88 -43.20 3.95
CA ALA A 257 23.12 -44.35 4.81
C ALA A 257 21.75 -44.94 5.23
N ASN A 258 21.40 -46.08 4.63
CA ASN A 258 20.27 -46.92 5.04
C ASN A 258 20.54 -47.49 6.44
N PHE A 259 20.18 -46.75 7.48
CA PHE A 259 20.22 -47.25 8.86
C PHE A 259 19.08 -48.25 9.05
N THR A 260 19.41 -49.54 9.07
CA THR A 260 18.49 -50.58 9.53
C THR A 260 18.55 -50.60 11.06
N PRO A 261 17.46 -50.29 11.79
CA PRO A 261 17.46 -50.38 13.24
C PRO A 261 17.65 -51.84 13.65
N LEU A 262 18.63 -52.09 14.52
CA LEU A 262 18.83 -53.39 15.16
C LEU A 262 17.62 -53.73 16.05
N PRO A 263 17.19 -55.00 16.13
CA PRO A 263 16.09 -55.39 16.99
C PRO A 263 16.42 -55.10 18.45
N ALA A 264 15.46 -54.48 19.16
CA ALA A 264 15.61 -54.13 20.57
C ALA A 264 15.81 -55.40 21.42
N ALA A 265 16.96 -55.50 22.07
CA ALA A 265 17.21 -56.54 23.08
C ALA A 265 16.40 -56.23 24.36
N GLU A 266 15.91 -57.29 25.00
CA GLU A 266 15.05 -57.22 26.19
C GLU A 266 15.67 -56.39 27.33
N PRO A 267 14.84 -55.60 28.05
CA PRO A 267 15.32 -54.73 29.11
C PRO A 267 15.89 -55.55 30.27
N ARG A 268 17.19 -55.42 30.51
CA ARG A 268 17.83 -55.93 31.73
C ARG A 268 17.94 -54.82 32.76
N THR A 269 17.31 -55.03 33.90
CA THR A 269 17.39 -54.15 35.07
C THR A 269 18.78 -54.27 35.70
N ILE A 270 19.53 -53.18 35.73
CA ILE A 270 20.82 -53.11 36.44
C ILE A 270 20.54 -52.53 37.82
N LEU A 271 20.78 -53.31 38.88
CA LEU A 271 20.81 -52.80 40.25
C LEU A 271 22.17 -52.17 40.50
N ILE A 272 22.17 -50.85 40.72
CA ILE A 272 23.38 -50.11 41.09
C ILE A 272 23.48 -50.13 42.61
N ASP A 273 24.43 -50.88 43.13
CA ASP A 273 24.75 -50.90 44.55
C ASP A 273 25.65 -49.71 44.87
N VAL A 274 25.18 -48.82 45.75
CA VAL A 274 25.92 -47.60 46.13
C VAL A 274 26.60 -47.87 47.48
N PRO A 275 27.93 -47.92 47.56
CA PRO A 275 28.60 -48.03 48.85
C PRO A 275 28.53 -46.69 49.57
N ARG A 276 27.98 -46.69 50.79
CA ARG A 276 28.11 -45.57 51.73
C ARG A 276 29.49 -45.63 52.37
N SER A 277 30.28 -44.58 52.13
CA SER A 277 31.31 -44.08 53.05
C SER A 277 31.56 -42.60 52.75
#